data_AF-A0A9E2UMJ2-F1
#
_entry.id   AF-A0A9E2UMJ2-F1
#
_cell.length_a   1.000
_cell.length_b   1.000
_cell.length_c   1.000
_cell.angle_alpha   90.00
_cell.angle_beta   90.00
_cell.angle_gamma   90.00
#
_symmetry.space_group_name_H-M   'P 1'
#
loop_
_entity.id
_entity.type
_entity.pdbx_description
1 polymer ?
#
loop_
_entity_poly.entity_id
_entity_poly.type
_entity_poly.pdbx_seq_one_letter_code
_entity_poly.pdbx_strand_id
1 'polypeptide(L)'
;MVLEKKIDIIMIREPLSKRFSLVKVKAGENFNRRNTWGISRIKIFTQRRDRPKWDVLKLAQEFNDKMMRIGILRCLRLLLFSLLALLLSGGIVWAIDLPKVIDRTNCGKYEDLLIPAMYRAVKRGDYVIAPGTLNFKYKHEKSFLEASAKNAGKFDINSHGDLIDKKTGKYPENIYGYPFPNIDLKDPKAGANMICNFNFQRYRFMASIDNDRLMWIDNKGEERFIAGFDHRLYMNGRPPDQTIKNPDKVLTYEFQRILEPMSSRGTNTMSYIYIDDRENSDFAYIPAIRRIRQTTSTSRSDSYMGSDSWLDLHYMWAGKDSSMKWKLVGEKTVLASFTSPDLLQAEELPDGRVRRVFPYTDSHIKYGYQDPNWKGAPWTPLNITYVPRKVWIVEQIPKDPNYNWGLHINYVDQETYTIWYKEIYDKSGQFRFWCIFTGHYAESPSGKNNTGDYDAKIFIDERIRHATSVNRSAHPDTFIYVPYPKLNPGYFSVNNFLLMSK
;
A
#
# COMPACT_ATOMS: atom_id res chain seq x y z
N MET A 1 21.98 61.09 46.43
CA MET A 1 23.04 62.06 46.06
C MET A 1 23.36 61.83 44.59
N VAL A 2 23.25 62.91 43.82
CA VAL A 2 23.25 63.02 42.36
C VAL A 2 24.61 62.67 41.76
N LEU A 3 24.63 62.05 40.56
CA LEU A 3 25.44 62.52 39.41
C LEU A 3 25.13 61.71 38.16
N GLU A 4 24.42 62.36 37.22
CA GLU A 4 24.38 62.01 35.81
C GLU A 4 25.75 62.26 35.16
N LYS A 5 26.16 61.40 34.23
CA LYS A 5 26.88 61.84 33.02
C LYS A 5 26.73 60.83 31.88
N LYS A 6 26.45 61.42 30.73
CA LYS A 6 26.14 60.90 29.40
C LYS A 6 27.45 60.63 28.63
N ILE A 7 27.46 59.66 27.70
CA ILE A 7 28.01 59.73 26.31
C ILE A 7 28.57 58.39 25.78
N ASP A 8 27.88 57.95 24.73
CA ASP A 8 28.26 57.33 23.45
C ASP A 8 29.02 56.00 23.34
N ILE A 9 28.28 55.05 22.74
CA ILE A 9 28.72 53.76 22.20
C ILE A 9 29.05 53.96 20.72
N ILE A 10 30.29 53.62 20.32
CA ILE A 10 30.68 53.45 18.92
C ILE A 10 30.39 52.00 18.53
N MET A 11 29.46 51.79 17.59
CA MET A 11 29.20 50.50 16.92
C MET A 11 29.21 50.66 15.40
N ILE A 12 30.11 49.93 14.75
CA ILE A 12 30.25 49.69 13.30
C ILE A 12 30.74 48.23 13.25
N ARG A 13 30.17 47.22 12.57
CA ARG A 13 29.21 47.08 11.46
C ARG A 13 28.62 45.65 11.49
N GLU A 14 27.29 45.54 11.31
CA GLU A 14 26.43 44.59 10.54
C GLU A 14 26.93 43.21 10.03
N PRO A 15 26.03 42.27 9.58
CA PRO A 15 24.69 41.90 10.05
C PRO A 15 24.39 40.37 10.09
N LEU A 16 23.33 40.02 10.82
CA LEU A 16 22.68 38.69 10.92
C LEU A 16 21.61 38.46 9.84
N SER A 17 21.54 37.21 9.33
CA SER A 17 20.32 36.53 8.83
C SER A 17 20.62 35.03 8.77
N LYS A 18 19.78 34.02 9.03
CA LYS A 18 18.38 33.84 9.45
C LYS A 18 18.29 32.36 9.90
N ARG A 19 17.77 32.06 11.10
CA ARG A 19 17.14 30.77 11.43
C ARG A 19 15.88 31.06 12.25
N PHE A 20 14.73 30.71 11.71
CA PHE A 20 13.45 30.78 12.41
C PHE A 20 13.30 29.55 13.30
N SER A 21 12.95 29.75 14.57
CA SER A 21 12.41 28.71 15.44
C SER A 21 11.27 29.25 16.31
N LEU A 22 10.17 28.49 16.26
CA LEU A 22 9.09 28.30 17.24
C LEU A 22 8.54 29.49 18.05
N VAL A 23 7.24 29.74 17.88
CA VAL A 23 6.39 30.27 18.95
C VAL A 23 5.55 29.12 19.50
N LYS A 24 5.80 28.75 20.76
CA LYS A 24 4.91 27.92 21.59
C LYS A 24 4.00 28.87 22.38
N VAL A 25 2.69 28.72 22.23
CA VAL A 25 1.69 29.37 23.08
C VAL A 25 1.49 28.50 24.33
N LYS A 26 1.66 29.07 25.52
CA LYS A 26 1.30 28.45 26.80
C LYS A 26 -0.05 29.03 27.24
N ALA A 27 -1.04 28.16 27.39
CA ALA A 27 -2.31 28.48 28.03
C ALA A 27 -2.16 28.38 29.55
N GLY A 28 -2.70 29.37 30.27
CA GLY A 28 -2.74 29.38 31.73
C GLY A 28 -3.28 30.69 32.29
N GLU A 29 -4.54 30.62 32.71
CA GLU A 29 -5.19 31.45 33.74
C GLU A 29 -5.85 32.80 33.35
N ASN A 30 -7.14 32.89 33.72
CA ASN A 30 -8.00 34.07 33.85
C ASN A 30 -8.52 34.74 32.56
N PHE A 31 -9.38 34.04 31.83
CA PHE A 31 -10.28 34.65 30.84
C PHE A 31 -11.58 35.10 31.51
N ASN A 32 -11.62 36.35 31.97
CA ASN A 32 -12.83 36.97 32.53
C ASN A 32 -13.41 37.97 31.50
N ARG A 33 -14.65 37.73 31.06
CA ARG A 33 -15.40 38.60 30.13
C ARG A 33 -15.75 39.92 30.82
N ARG A 34 -15.33 41.06 30.23
CA ARG A 34 -16.09 42.32 30.13
C ARG A 34 -15.24 43.39 29.44
N ASN A 35 -15.86 44.09 28.49
CA ASN A 35 -15.42 45.36 27.86
C ASN A 35 -14.17 45.36 26.98
N THR A 36 -14.36 45.27 25.66
CA THR A 36 -13.69 46.20 24.72
C THR A 36 -14.58 46.44 23.52
N TRP A 37 -15.04 47.68 23.41
CA TRP A 37 -15.71 48.26 22.26
C TRP A 37 -14.74 48.47 21.09
N GLY A 38 -15.30 48.54 19.89
CA GLY A 38 -14.59 48.47 18.62
C GLY A 38 -13.47 49.49 18.39
N ILE A 39 -12.51 49.08 17.55
CA ILE A 39 -11.56 49.98 16.92
C ILE A 39 -11.63 49.76 15.40
N SER A 40 -11.74 50.90 14.73
CA SER A 40 -12.03 51.15 13.34
C SER A 40 -10.81 51.07 12.43
N ARG A 41 -11.08 50.68 11.16
CA ARG A 41 -10.35 50.95 9.91
C ARG A 41 -8.93 51.54 10.02
N ILE A 42 -7.93 50.72 9.72
CA ILE A 42 -6.62 51.22 9.27
C ILE A 42 -6.76 51.64 7.80
N LYS A 43 -6.73 52.97 7.57
CA LYS A 43 -6.51 53.56 6.24
C LYS A 43 -5.00 53.70 6.03
N ILE A 44 -4.47 53.06 4.99
CA ILE A 44 -3.10 53.31 4.52
C ILE A 44 -3.18 54.44 3.49
N PHE A 45 -2.56 55.58 3.81
CA PHE A 45 -2.32 56.67 2.87
C PHE A 45 -1.05 56.36 2.07
N THR A 46 -1.14 56.34 0.74
CA THR A 46 0.03 56.34 -0.15
C THR A 46 0.49 57.77 -0.37
N GLN A 47 1.63 58.15 0.19
CA GLN A 47 2.28 59.41 -0.12
C GLN A 47 3.01 59.27 -1.47
N ARG A 48 2.57 60.11 -2.42
CA ARG A 48 3.11 60.27 -3.77
C ARG A 48 4.20 61.35 -3.71
N ARG A 49 5.44 61.04 -4.09
CA ARG A 49 6.41 62.04 -4.60
C ARG A 49 7.44 61.41 -5.54
N ASP A 50 7.45 61.99 -6.74
CA ASP A 50 8.55 62.26 -7.67
C ASP A 50 9.25 61.11 -8.43
N ARG A 51 8.91 61.04 -9.72
CA ARG A 51 9.55 60.25 -10.79
C ARG A 51 10.68 61.06 -11.43
N PRO A 52 11.81 60.42 -11.78
CA PRO A 52 12.56 60.76 -12.99
C PRO A 52 12.21 59.76 -14.10
N LYS A 53 11.81 60.28 -15.27
CA LYS A 53 11.61 59.49 -16.50
C LYS A 53 12.98 59.06 -17.04
N TRP A 54 13.20 57.76 -17.16
CA TRP A 54 14.21 57.19 -18.06
C TRP A 54 13.54 56.17 -18.97
N ASP A 55 13.60 56.44 -20.27
CA ASP A 55 13.01 55.66 -21.35
C ASP A 55 13.73 54.32 -21.54
N VAL A 56 13.18 53.24 -20.98
CA VAL A 56 13.68 51.86 -21.16
C VAL A 56 13.51 51.37 -22.61
N LEU A 57 12.75 52.08 -23.43
CA LEU A 57 12.51 51.75 -24.83
C LEU A 57 13.62 52.19 -25.80
N LYS A 58 14.58 53.03 -25.39
CA LYS A 58 15.69 53.46 -26.28
C LYS A 58 16.96 52.62 -26.17
N LEU A 59 17.18 51.90 -25.06
CA LEU A 59 18.36 51.02 -24.91
C LEU A 59 18.19 49.63 -25.55
N ALA A 60 16.96 49.26 -25.93
CA ALA A 60 16.68 47.99 -26.60
C ALA A 60 16.81 48.05 -28.13
N GLN A 61 16.78 49.24 -28.73
CA GLN A 61 16.89 49.41 -30.19
C GLN A 61 18.35 49.52 -30.68
N GLU A 62 19.26 50.14 -29.92
CA GLU A 62 20.66 50.27 -30.35
C GLU A 62 21.51 49.00 -30.15
N PHE A 63 21.03 48.02 -29.38
CA PHE A 63 21.73 46.73 -29.23
C PHE A 63 21.38 45.72 -30.33
N ASN A 64 20.29 45.96 -31.08
CA ASN A 64 19.78 44.99 -32.06
C ASN A 64 20.34 45.23 -33.48
N ASP A 65 20.78 46.44 -33.81
CA ASP A 65 21.25 46.79 -35.16
C ASP A 65 22.73 46.49 -35.44
N LYS A 66 23.50 46.04 -34.43
CA LYS A 66 24.93 45.69 -34.60
C LYS A 66 25.26 44.19 -34.59
N MET A 67 24.26 43.32 -34.38
CA MET A 67 24.44 41.85 -34.34
C MET A 67 23.75 41.12 -35.51
N MET A 68 23.58 41.80 -36.64
CA MET A 68 23.06 41.25 -37.91
C MET A 68 24.17 40.99 -38.95
N ARG A 69 25.36 40.62 -38.48
CA ARG A 69 26.38 39.93 -39.29
C ARG A 69 26.94 38.78 -38.43
N ILE A 70 27.07 37.59 -39.02
CA ILE A 70 27.43 36.29 -38.42
C ILE A 70 26.20 35.43 -38.06
N GLY A 71 25.56 34.88 -39.11
CA GLY A 71 24.51 33.84 -39.00
C GLY A 71 24.99 32.50 -38.39
N ILE A 72 26.29 32.36 -38.10
CA ILE A 72 26.89 31.13 -37.57
C ILE A 72 26.63 30.97 -36.05
N LEU A 73 26.49 32.07 -35.30
CA LEU A 73 26.26 32.01 -33.84
C LEU A 73 24.83 31.61 -33.44
N ARG A 74 23.83 31.88 -34.30
CA ARG A 74 22.43 31.50 -34.04
C ARG A 74 22.22 29.99 -34.15
N CYS A 75 22.85 29.34 -35.12
CA CYS A 75 22.81 27.88 -35.26
C CYS A 75 23.53 27.18 -34.10
N LEU A 76 24.67 27.72 -33.64
CA LEU A 76 25.41 27.21 -32.48
C LEU A 76 24.63 27.35 -31.15
N ARG A 77 23.94 28.48 -30.93
CA ARG A 77 23.06 28.65 -29.75
C ARG A 77 21.87 27.72 -29.76
N LEU A 78 21.24 27.52 -30.93
CA LEU A 78 20.12 26.58 -31.07
C LEU A 78 20.59 25.13 -30.88
N LEU A 79 21.75 24.75 -31.43
CA LEU A 79 22.36 23.44 -31.20
C LEU A 79 22.72 23.21 -29.72
N LEU A 80 23.30 24.20 -29.04
CA LEU A 80 23.61 24.12 -27.61
C LEU A 80 22.35 24.07 -26.74
N PHE A 81 21.29 24.82 -27.06
CA PHE A 81 20.01 24.72 -26.35
C PHE A 81 19.32 23.38 -26.60
N SER A 82 19.40 22.83 -27.82
CA SER A 82 18.89 21.50 -28.15
C SER A 82 19.67 20.40 -27.42
N LEU A 83 21.00 20.49 -27.34
CA LEU A 83 21.85 19.55 -26.60
C LEU A 83 21.63 19.64 -25.09
N LEU A 84 21.44 20.85 -24.54
CA LEU A 84 21.12 21.04 -23.12
C LEU A 84 19.70 20.55 -22.79
N ALA A 85 18.74 20.75 -23.71
CA ALA A 85 17.39 20.21 -23.58
C ALA A 85 17.37 18.68 -23.70
N LEU A 86 18.22 18.08 -24.55
CA LEU A 86 18.43 16.63 -24.64
C LEU A 86 19.10 16.05 -23.38
N LEU A 87 20.05 16.77 -22.78
CA LEU A 87 20.69 16.40 -21.51
C LEU A 87 19.77 16.57 -20.29
N LEU A 88 18.77 17.46 -20.37
CA LEU A 88 17.76 17.67 -19.32
C LEU A 88 16.50 16.80 -19.52
N SER A 89 16.19 16.38 -20.75
CA SER A 89 15.11 15.41 -21.05
C SER A 89 15.57 13.97 -20.93
N GLY A 90 16.86 13.71 -21.11
CA GLY A 90 17.50 12.46 -20.76
C GLY A 90 17.71 12.43 -19.26
N GLY A 91 16.70 12.03 -18.50
CA GLY A 91 16.93 11.59 -17.13
C GLY A 91 17.97 10.48 -17.17
N ILE A 92 19.22 10.80 -16.84
CA ILE A 92 20.24 9.81 -16.54
C ILE A 92 19.74 9.12 -15.28
N VAL A 93 18.95 8.06 -15.47
CA VAL A 93 18.81 7.02 -14.47
C VAL A 93 20.19 6.43 -14.39
N TRP A 94 20.99 6.91 -13.43
CA TRP A 94 22.13 6.13 -12.97
C TRP A 94 21.55 4.77 -12.61
N ALA A 95 21.84 3.76 -13.43
CA ALA A 95 21.60 2.39 -13.01
C ALA A 95 22.44 2.21 -11.75
N ILE A 96 21.79 2.27 -10.59
CA ILE A 96 22.44 1.97 -9.32
C ILE A 96 22.91 0.54 -9.45
N ASP A 97 24.21 0.35 -9.49
CA ASP A 97 24.80 -0.98 -9.47
C ASP A 97 24.47 -1.60 -8.10
N LEU A 98 23.58 -2.58 -8.11
CA LEU A 98 23.10 -3.20 -6.88
C LEU A 98 24.13 -4.22 -6.40
N PRO A 99 24.53 -4.16 -5.12
CA PRO A 99 25.49 -5.10 -4.59
C PRO A 99 24.82 -6.47 -4.49
N LYS A 100 25.62 -7.53 -4.38
CA LYS A 100 25.12 -8.87 -4.09
C LYS A 100 24.28 -8.92 -2.80
N VAL A 101 24.66 -8.10 -1.82
CA VAL A 101 24.00 -8.02 -0.51
C VAL A 101 23.95 -6.57 -0.04
N ILE A 102 22.80 -6.18 0.50
CA ILE A 102 22.61 -4.95 1.28
C ILE A 102 22.45 -5.34 2.74
N ASP A 103 23.35 -4.84 3.59
CA ASP A 103 23.40 -5.11 5.02
C ASP A 103 23.71 -3.84 5.83
N ARG A 104 23.92 -3.99 7.14
CA ARG A 104 24.20 -2.86 8.04
C ARG A 104 25.42 -2.00 7.64
N THR A 105 26.37 -2.56 6.88
CA THR A 105 27.64 -1.90 6.51
C THR A 105 27.50 -0.98 5.31
N ASN A 106 26.55 -1.26 4.41
CA ASN A 106 26.40 -0.54 3.15
C ASN A 106 25.00 0.06 2.92
N CYS A 107 24.00 -0.27 3.76
CA CYS A 107 22.60 0.13 3.56
C CYS A 107 22.36 1.64 3.41
N GLY A 108 23.22 2.49 3.97
CA GLY A 108 23.12 3.95 3.81
C GLY A 108 23.17 4.43 2.34
N LYS A 109 23.83 3.67 1.44
CA LYS A 109 23.85 3.98 0.00
C LYS A 109 22.55 3.63 -0.73
N TYR A 110 21.71 2.80 -0.11
CA TYR A 110 20.51 2.22 -0.72
C TYR A 110 19.23 2.54 0.08
N GLU A 111 19.28 3.51 0.99
CA GLU A 111 18.15 3.92 1.84
C GLU A 111 16.91 4.26 0.99
N ASP A 112 17.11 4.93 -0.15
CA ASP A 112 16.03 5.32 -1.05
C ASP A 112 15.32 4.12 -1.71
N LEU A 113 15.96 2.95 -1.77
CA LEU A 113 15.35 1.72 -2.32
C LEU A 113 14.61 0.89 -1.26
N LEU A 114 14.65 1.29 0.01
CA LEU A 114 13.99 0.61 1.11
C LEU A 114 12.83 1.47 1.64
N ILE A 115 11.81 0.83 2.18
CA ILE A 115 10.84 1.56 3.01
C ILE A 115 11.53 1.95 4.33
N PRO A 116 11.14 3.05 4.99
CA PRO A 116 11.75 3.50 6.24
C PRO A 116 11.89 2.40 7.30
N ALA A 117 10.86 1.57 7.51
CA ALA A 117 10.93 0.45 8.46
C ALA A 117 11.98 -0.60 8.08
N MET A 118 12.03 -1.00 6.81
CA MET A 118 12.99 -1.98 6.31
C MET A 118 14.43 -1.46 6.40
N TYR A 119 14.65 -0.18 6.07
CA TYR A 119 15.97 0.44 6.27
C TYR A 119 16.39 0.43 7.74
N ARG A 120 15.49 0.77 8.67
CA ARG A 120 15.76 0.68 10.13
C ARG A 120 16.15 -0.75 10.53
N ALA A 121 15.44 -1.76 10.02
CA ALA A 121 15.75 -3.16 10.29
C ALA A 121 17.14 -3.58 9.76
N VAL A 122 17.47 -3.25 8.50
CA VAL A 122 18.79 -3.55 7.92
C VAL A 122 19.91 -2.84 8.68
N LYS A 123 19.72 -1.57 9.03
CA LYS A 123 20.70 -0.77 9.77
C LYS A 123 21.02 -1.33 11.15
N ARG A 124 20.04 -1.95 11.82
CA ARG A 124 20.23 -2.68 13.09
C ARG A 124 20.92 -4.04 12.91
N GLY A 125 20.96 -4.57 11.69
CA GLY A 125 21.42 -5.93 11.40
C GLY A 125 20.32 -6.98 11.56
N ASP A 126 19.06 -6.57 11.68
CA ASP A 126 17.92 -7.49 11.76
C ASP A 126 17.66 -8.19 10.43
N TYR A 127 17.90 -7.49 9.32
CA TYR A 127 17.60 -7.93 7.97
C TYR A 127 18.85 -7.83 7.10
N VAL A 128 18.92 -8.74 6.13
CA VAL A 128 19.89 -8.74 5.03
C VAL A 128 19.10 -8.91 3.75
N ILE A 129 19.40 -8.07 2.76
CA ILE A 129 18.67 -8.03 1.49
C ILE A 129 19.61 -8.54 0.40
N ALA A 130 19.12 -9.47 -0.41
CA ALA A 130 19.82 -9.94 -1.60
C ALA A 130 19.09 -9.42 -2.85
N PRO A 131 19.54 -8.30 -3.44
CA PRO A 131 18.98 -7.81 -4.69
C PRO A 131 19.18 -8.80 -5.82
N GLY A 132 18.24 -8.85 -6.76
CA GLY A 132 18.33 -9.67 -7.95
C GLY A 132 17.37 -9.23 -9.04
N THR A 133 17.25 -10.07 -10.07
CA THR A 133 16.41 -9.83 -11.25
C THR A 133 15.44 -10.98 -11.45
N LEU A 134 14.30 -10.71 -12.08
CA LEU A 134 13.37 -11.74 -12.53
C LEU A 134 13.77 -12.21 -13.93
N ASN A 135 13.70 -13.51 -14.17
CA ASN A 135 13.92 -14.13 -15.48
C ASN A 135 12.65 -14.12 -16.35
N PHE A 136 11.66 -13.33 -15.96
CA PHE A 136 10.36 -13.19 -16.61
C PHE A 136 9.83 -11.77 -16.42
N LYS A 137 8.78 -11.42 -17.18
CA LYS A 137 8.05 -10.17 -17.00
C LYS A 137 6.88 -10.37 -16.04
N TYR A 138 6.95 -9.77 -14.85
CA TYR A 138 5.81 -9.73 -13.93
C TYR A 138 4.68 -8.88 -14.54
N LYS A 139 3.50 -9.46 -14.77
CA LYS A 139 2.42 -8.84 -15.56
C LYS A 139 1.05 -9.40 -15.17
N HIS A 140 -0.01 -8.76 -15.65
CA HIS A 140 -1.36 -9.33 -15.65
C HIS A 140 -1.69 -10.10 -16.93
N GLU A 141 -2.75 -10.91 -16.85
CA GLU A 141 -3.37 -11.59 -17.99
C GLU A 141 -3.72 -10.60 -19.10
N LYS A 142 -3.50 -11.01 -20.35
CA LYS A 142 -3.82 -10.19 -21.52
C LYS A 142 -5.31 -9.85 -21.58
N SER A 143 -6.18 -10.82 -21.35
CA SER A 143 -7.64 -10.64 -21.34
C SER A 143 -8.10 -9.63 -20.27
N PHE A 144 -7.47 -9.65 -19.10
CA PHE A 144 -7.74 -8.71 -18.01
C PHE A 144 -7.31 -7.29 -18.38
N LEU A 145 -6.13 -7.11 -18.98
CA LEU A 145 -5.64 -5.81 -19.43
C LEU A 145 -6.48 -5.24 -20.60
N GLU A 146 -6.89 -6.08 -21.54
CA GLU A 146 -7.79 -5.68 -22.64
C GLU A 146 -9.18 -5.24 -22.13
N ALA A 147 -9.72 -5.95 -21.13
CA ALA A 147 -10.95 -5.53 -20.46
C ALA A 147 -10.76 -4.22 -19.68
N SER A 148 -9.61 -4.05 -19.02
CA SER A 148 -9.22 -2.83 -18.32
C SER A 148 -9.22 -1.62 -19.26
N ALA A 149 -8.61 -1.74 -20.45
CA ALA A 149 -8.59 -0.66 -21.43
C ALA A 149 -10.00 -0.21 -21.84
N LYS A 150 -10.94 -1.14 -21.94
CA LYS A 150 -12.36 -0.84 -22.23
C LYS A 150 -13.07 -0.14 -21.07
N ASN A 151 -12.52 -0.14 -19.86
CA ASN A 151 -13.11 0.52 -18.69
C ASN A 151 -12.74 2.01 -18.57
N ALA A 152 -11.81 2.49 -19.40
CA ALA A 152 -11.34 3.86 -19.34
C ALA A 152 -12.51 4.88 -19.35
N GLY A 153 -12.57 5.69 -18.30
CA GLY A 153 -13.55 6.77 -18.14
C GLY A 153 -14.97 6.34 -17.76
N LYS A 154 -15.26 5.05 -17.57
CA LYS A 154 -16.62 4.56 -17.25
C LYS A 154 -17.01 4.71 -15.78
N PHE A 155 -16.04 4.62 -14.88
CA PHE A 155 -16.26 4.55 -13.44
C PHE A 155 -15.75 5.78 -12.71
N ASP A 156 -16.27 6.01 -11.51
CA ASP A 156 -15.82 7.02 -10.55
C ASP A 156 -15.98 6.52 -9.12
N ILE A 157 -15.40 7.24 -8.16
CA ILE A 157 -15.64 7.09 -6.73
C ILE A 157 -16.56 8.22 -6.27
N ASN A 158 -17.67 7.87 -5.62
CA ASN A 158 -18.64 8.84 -5.10
C ASN A 158 -18.13 9.53 -3.82
N SER A 159 -18.92 10.45 -3.24
CA SER A 159 -18.56 11.16 -2.00
C SER A 159 -18.45 10.26 -0.76
N HIS A 160 -19.12 9.11 -0.76
CA HIS A 160 -19.04 8.12 0.32
C HIS A 160 -17.77 7.27 0.23
N GLY A 161 -17.14 7.21 -0.94
CA GLY A 161 -15.95 6.41 -1.21
C GLY A 161 -16.26 5.08 -1.92
N ASP A 162 -17.48 4.91 -2.45
CA ASP A 162 -17.88 3.71 -3.18
C ASP A 162 -17.67 3.87 -4.68
N LEU A 163 -17.37 2.75 -5.35
CA LEU A 163 -17.29 2.64 -6.80
C LEU A 163 -18.67 2.80 -7.44
N ILE A 164 -18.76 3.65 -8.46
CA ILE A 164 -19.98 3.88 -9.23
C ILE A 164 -19.70 3.86 -10.73
N ASP A 165 -20.68 3.40 -11.52
CA ASP A 165 -20.75 3.67 -12.95
C ASP A 165 -21.23 5.11 -13.16
N LYS A 166 -20.49 5.89 -13.97
CA LYS A 166 -20.78 7.32 -14.16
C LYS A 166 -22.12 7.59 -14.83
N LYS A 167 -22.63 6.67 -15.66
CA LYS A 167 -23.91 6.86 -16.36
C LYS A 167 -25.08 6.61 -15.44
N THR A 168 -24.97 5.61 -14.56
CA THR A 168 -26.07 5.20 -13.69
C THR A 168 -26.01 5.82 -12.30
N GLY A 169 -24.83 6.25 -11.85
CA GLY A 169 -24.57 6.68 -10.47
C GLY A 169 -24.64 5.55 -9.44
N LYS A 170 -24.74 4.29 -9.88
CA LYS A 170 -24.91 3.11 -9.02
C LYS A 170 -23.65 2.25 -9.04
N TYR A 171 -23.52 1.41 -8.01
CA TYR A 171 -22.48 0.38 -7.98
C TYR A 171 -22.69 -0.59 -9.17
N PRO A 172 -21.66 -0.85 -9.98
CA PRO A 172 -21.78 -1.72 -11.16
C PRO A 172 -21.89 -3.19 -10.76
N GLU A 173 -22.83 -3.92 -11.38
CA GLU A 173 -23.12 -5.32 -11.05
C GLU A 173 -21.89 -6.23 -11.18
N ASN A 174 -21.15 -6.11 -12.29
CA ASN A 174 -19.88 -6.78 -12.50
C ASN A 174 -18.97 -5.94 -13.41
N ILE A 175 -17.71 -5.75 -13.00
CA ILE A 175 -16.64 -5.21 -13.85
C ILE A 175 -15.58 -6.28 -14.02
N TYR A 176 -15.08 -6.48 -15.23
CA TYR A 176 -13.87 -7.27 -15.48
C TYR A 176 -12.73 -6.34 -15.92
N GLY A 177 -11.52 -6.57 -15.43
CA GLY A 177 -10.39 -5.65 -15.56
C GLY A 177 -10.34 -4.58 -14.48
N TYR A 178 -9.32 -3.74 -14.52
CA TYR A 178 -9.21 -2.55 -13.68
C TYR A 178 -10.32 -1.54 -14.00
N PRO A 179 -11.08 -1.04 -13.00
CA PRO A 179 -12.04 0.03 -13.21
C PRO A 179 -11.38 1.35 -13.66
N PHE A 180 -10.16 1.63 -13.18
CA PHE A 180 -9.43 2.86 -13.43
C PHE A 180 -8.10 2.60 -14.15
N PRO A 181 -8.10 2.19 -15.44
CA PRO A 181 -6.85 1.89 -16.15
C PRO A 181 -5.93 3.11 -16.31
N ASN A 182 -6.49 4.31 -16.34
CA ASN A 182 -5.78 5.58 -16.46
C ASN A 182 -6.13 6.45 -15.26
N ILE A 183 -5.19 6.63 -14.32
CA ILE A 183 -5.38 7.44 -13.12
C ILE A 183 -4.63 8.77 -13.31
N ASP A 184 -5.35 9.89 -13.20
CA ASP A 184 -4.70 11.19 -13.05
C ASP A 184 -4.14 11.29 -11.62
N LEU A 185 -2.82 11.34 -11.49
CA LEU A 185 -2.14 11.42 -10.20
C LEU A 185 -2.42 12.73 -9.45
N LYS A 186 -2.95 13.75 -10.13
CA LYS A 186 -3.36 15.02 -9.52
C LYS A 186 -4.80 14.99 -9.00
N ASP A 187 -5.59 13.97 -9.35
CA ASP A 187 -6.94 13.80 -8.84
C ASP A 187 -6.87 13.54 -7.32
N PRO A 188 -7.60 14.29 -6.48
CA PRO A 188 -7.73 13.98 -5.05
C PRO A 188 -8.19 12.53 -4.77
N LYS A 189 -8.88 11.89 -5.73
CA LYS A 189 -9.34 10.50 -5.65
C LYS A 189 -8.32 9.47 -6.17
N ALA A 190 -7.15 9.88 -6.65
CA ALA A 190 -6.15 8.98 -7.24
C ALA A 190 -5.81 7.80 -6.32
N GLY A 191 -5.61 8.06 -5.02
CA GLY A 191 -5.35 7.00 -4.03
C GLY A 191 -6.51 5.99 -3.90
N ALA A 192 -7.75 6.46 -3.89
CA ALA A 192 -8.92 5.59 -3.85
C ALA A 192 -9.06 4.75 -5.13
N ASN A 193 -8.80 5.36 -6.29
CA ASN A 193 -8.82 4.67 -7.59
C ASN A 193 -7.76 3.55 -7.64
N MET A 194 -6.56 3.79 -7.10
CA MET A 194 -5.49 2.78 -7.02
C MET A 194 -5.88 1.58 -6.16
N ILE A 195 -6.51 1.83 -5.01
CA ILE A 195 -6.94 0.75 -4.10
C ILE A 195 -8.12 -0.03 -4.69
N CYS A 196 -9.02 0.64 -5.40
CA CYS A 196 -10.06 -0.04 -6.16
C CYS A 196 -9.45 -0.98 -7.21
N ASN A 197 -8.44 -0.54 -7.97
CA ASN A 197 -7.72 -1.40 -8.90
C ASN A 197 -7.01 -2.57 -8.21
N PHE A 198 -6.38 -2.34 -7.05
CA PHE A 198 -5.81 -3.40 -6.22
C PHE A 198 -6.86 -4.46 -5.83
N ASN A 199 -8.10 -4.07 -5.54
CA ASN A 199 -9.17 -5.02 -5.24
C ASN A 199 -9.61 -5.82 -6.47
N PHE A 200 -9.80 -5.15 -7.61
CA PHE A 200 -10.15 -5.81 -8.87
C PHE A 200 -9.05 -6.72 -9.42
N GLN A 201 -7.80 -6.45 -9.04
CA GLN A 201 -6.71 -7.40 -9.20
C GLN A 201 -7.11 -8.76 -8.62
N ARG A 202 -7.53 -8.81 -7.35
CA ARG A 202 -7.85 -10.06 -6.64
C ARG A 202 -9.18 -10.67 -7.06
N TYR A 203 -10.20 -9.83 -7.30
CA TYR A 203 -11.55 -10.29 -7.64
C TYR A 203 -11.60 -11.12 -8.94
N ARG A 204 -10.64 -10.89 -9.85
CA ARG A 204 -10.47 -11.69 -11.08
C ARG A 204 -10.30 -13.19 -10.81
N PHE A 205 -9.79 -13.55 -9.64
CA PHE A 205 -9.65 -14.96 -9.25
C PHE A 205 -10.97 -15.67 -9.08
N MET A 206 -12.12 -14.96 -9.10
CA MET A 206 -13.47 -15.51 -8.93
C MET A 206 -13.71 -16.10 -7.53
N ALA A 207 -12.94 -17.13 -7.17
CA ALA A 207 -12.85 -17.70 -5.85
C ALA A 207 -11.46 -18.33 -5.65
N SER A 208 -11.02 -18.41 -4.40
CA SER A 208 -9.78 -19.11 -4.01
C SER A 208 -10.04 -20.08 -2.87
N ILE A 209 -9.29 -21.17 -2.88
CA ILE A 209 -9.16 -22.11 -1.77
C ILE A 209 -7.67 -22.19 -1.47
N ASP A 210 -7.29 -21.65 -0.32
CA ASP A 210 -5.90 -21.51 0.09
C ASP A 210 -5.64 -22.37 1.33
N ASN A 211 -4.46 -22.97 1.43
CA ASN A 211 -4.02 -23.65 2.64
C ASN A 211 -2.93 -22.78 3.24
N ASP A 212 -3.21 -22.25 4.43
CA ASP A 212 -2.40 -21.24 5.07
C ASP A 212 -1.89 -21.78 6.43
N ARG A 213 -0.62 -21.50 6.72
CA ARG A 213 0.03 -21.68 8.01
C ARG A 213 0.41 -20.32 8.58
N LEU A 214 -0.18 -19.97 9.71
CA LEU A 214 0.03 -18.71 10.40
C LEU A 214 0.86 -18.97 11.67
N MET A 215 2.02 -18.32 11.77
CA MET A 215 3.01 -18.49 12.82
C MET A 215 3.18 -17.22 13.63
N TRP A 216 3.30 -17.36 14.94
CA TRP A 216 3.79 -16.33 15.86
C TRP A 216 5.27 -16.57 16.05
N ILE A 217 6.09 -15.56 15.77
CA ILE A 217 7.54 -15.65 15.79
C ILE A 217 8.07 -14.57 16.73
N ASP A 218 8.71 -14.99 17.81
CA ASP A 218 9.36 -14.13 18.79
C ASP A 218 10.88 -14.12 18.58
N ASN A 219 11.64 -13.61 19.56
CA ASN A 219 13.10 -13.57 19.51
C ASN A 219 13.77 -14.97 19.65
N LYS A 220 13.03 -16.01 20.01
CA LYS A 220 13.50 -17.39 20.17
C LYS A 220 13.12 -18.28 19.00
N GLY A 221 12.12 -17.90 18.21
CA GLY A 221 11.68 -18.61 17.02
C GLY A 221 10.16 -18.70 16.96
N GLU A 222 9.65 -19.80 16.40
CA GLU A 222 8.22 -20.05 16.36
C GLU A 222 7.68 -20.35 17.77
N GLU A 223 6.80 -19.49 18.30
CA GLU A 223 6.14 -19.67 19.59
C GLU A 223 4.95 -20.64 19.46
N ARG A 224 4.12 -20.42 18.44
CA ARG A 224 2.91 -21.19 18.16
C ARG A 224 2.49 -20.99 16.70
N PHE A 225 1.59 -21.85 16.24
CA PHE A 225 1.00 -21.73 14.91
C PHE A 225 -0.48 -22.10 14.93
N ILE A 226 -1.16 -21.69 13.85
CA ILE A 226 -2.43 -22.27 13.40
C ILE A 226 -2.31 -22.59 11.91
N ALA A 227 -3.00 -23.61 11.45
CA ALA A 227 -3.06 -23.93 10.02
C ALA A 227 -4.44 -24.42 9.60
N GLY A 228 -4.76 -24.23 8.32
CA GLY A 228 -5.99 -24.74 7.75
C GLY A 228 -6.32 -24.10 6.42
N PHE A 229 -7.60 -23.93 6.12
CA PHE A 229 -8.05 -23.45 4.82
C PHE A 229 -8.70 -22.09 4.88
N ASP A 230 -8.40 -21.25 3.89
CA ASP A 230 -9.07 -19.98 3.65
C ASP A 230 -9.84 -20.06 2.34
N HIS A 231 -11.16 -19.93 2.42
CA HIS A 231 -12.06 -19.96 1.27
C HIS A 231 -12.55 -18.55 0.99
N ARG A 232 -12.42 -18.11 -0.26
CA ARG A 232 -12.94 -16.82 -0.71
C ARG A 232 -13.80 -16.97 -1.93
N LEU A 233 -14.90 -16.22 -1.97
CA LEU A 233 -15.73 -16.05 -3.14
C LEU A 233 -15.95 -14.57 -3.42
N TYR A 234 -15.53 -14.14 -4.60
CA TYR A 234 -15.74 -12.79 -5.12
C TYR A 234 -16.94 -12.77 -6.07
N MET A 235 -17.92 -11.93 -5.76
CA MET A 235 -19.15 -11.81 -6.55
C MET A 235 -19.02 -10.83 -7.71
N ASN A 236 -17.99 -9.96 -7.68
CA ASN A 236 -17.63 -9.01 -8.73
C ASN A 236 -16.23 -9.36 -9.28
N GLY A 237 -15.73 -8.63 -10.26
CA GLY A 237 -14.40 -8.87 -10.86
C GLY A 237 -14.35 -10.03 -11.83
N ARG A 238 -15.50 -10.62 -12.20
CA ARG A 238 -15.54 -11.91 -12.90
C ARG A 238 -15.54 -11.73 -14.41
N PRO A 239 -14.91 -12.64 -15.18
CA PRO A 239 -15.04 -12.65 -16.64
C PRO A 239 -16.51 -12.62 -17.09
N PRO A 240 -16.84 -12.02 -18.25
CA PRO A 240 -18.22 -11.87 -18.71
C PRO A 240 -19.03 -13.17 -18.80
N ASP A 241 -18.38 -14.28 -19.14
CA ASP A 241 -18.96 -15.63 -19.23
C ASP A 241 -19.14 -16.32 -17.87
N GLN A 242 -18.59 -15.73 -16.80
CA GLN A 242 -18.59 -16.28 -15.43
C GLN A 242 -19.34 -15.40 -14.43
N THR A 243 -20.11 -14.40 -14.88
CA THR A 243 -20.85 -13.50 -14.00
C THR A 243 -21.89 -14.25 -13.16
N ILE A 244 -22.16 -13.74 -11.95
CA ILE A 244 -23.12 -14.32 -11.00
C ILE A 244 -24.13 -13.25 -10.60
N LYS A 245 -25.41 -13.62 -10.55
CA LYS A 245 -26.45 -12.74 -9.99
C LYS A 245 -26.20 -12.53 -8.49
N ASN A 246 -26.22 -11.27 -8.06
CA ASN A 246 -25.92 -10.89 -6.68
C ASN A 246 -27.08 -10.10 -6.03
N PRO A 247 -28.25 -10.72 -5.81
CA PRO A 247 -29.40 -10.04 -5.20
C PRO A 247 -29.11 -9.56 -3.77
N ASP A 248 -28.26 -10.30 -3.04
CA ASP A 248 -27.91 -10.01 -1.64
C ASP A 248 -26.84 -8.92 -1.51
N LYS A 249 -26.31 -8.42 -2.63
CA LYS A 249 -25.32 -7.33 -2.69
C LYS A 249 -24.09 -7.61 -1.81
N VAL A 250 -23.63 -8.86 -1.80
CA VAL A 250 -22.37 -9.25 -1.15
C VAL A 250 -21.23 -9.09 -2.14
N LEU A 251 -20.17 -8.37 -1.79
CA LEU A 251 -18.97 -8.22 -2.61
C LEU A 251 -18.06 -9.44 -2.48
N THR A 252 -17.85 -9.90 -1.24
CA THR A 252 -16.92 -10.98 -0.92
C THR A 252 -17.44 -11.81 0.24
N TYR A 253 -17.35 -13.12 0.10
CA TYR A 253 -17.47 -14.07 1.19
C TYR A 253 -16.09 -14.57 1.58
N GLU A 254 -15.79 -14.60 2.87
CA GLU A 254 -14.54 -15.11 3.44
C GLU A 254 -14.86 -16.19 4.48
N PHE A 255 -14.10 -17.27 4.50
CA PHE A 255 -14.23 -18.34 5.51
C PHE A 255 -12.87 -18.95 5.81
N GLN A 256 -12.34 -18.61 6.98
CA GLN A 256 -11.10 -19.15 7.52
C GLN A 256 -11.40 -20.32 8.45
N ARG A 257 -10.88 -21.48 8.09
CA ARG A 257 -11.05 -22.75 8.77
C ARG A 257 -9.75 -23.17 9.41
N ILE A 258 -9.75 -23.28 10.74
CA ILE A 258 -8.59 -23.74 11.50
C ILE A 258 -8.72 -25.23 11.71
N LEU A 259 -7.75 -25.98 11.18
CA LEU A 259 -7.67 -27.43 11.31
C LEU A 259 -6.60 -27.85 12.32
N GLU A 260 -5.58 -27.02 12.51
CA GLU A 260 -4.45 -27.30 13.38
C GLU A 260 -4.05 -26.06 14.20
N PRO A 261 -3.47 -26.25 15.40
CA PRO A 261 -3.38 -27.50 16.15
C PRO A 261 -4.75 -27.91 16.73
N MET A 262 -4.87 -29.13 17.26
CA MET A 262 -6.13 -29.64 17.83
C MET A 262 -6.73 -28.74 18.91
N SER A 263 -5.91 -28.00 19.66
CA SER A 263 -6.37 -27.05 20.69
C SER A 263 -7.15 -25.85 20.14
N SER A 264 -6.92 -25.48 18.88
CA SER A 264 -7.58 -24.36 18.20
C SER A 264 -8.50 -24.80 17.06
N ARG A 265 -8.48 -26.09 16.70
CA ARG A 265 -9.29 -26.66 15.62
C ARG A 265 -10.77 -26.29 15.77
N GLY A 266 -11.34 -25.83 14.67
CA GLY A 266 -12.73 -25.40 14.59
C GLY A 266 -12.97 -23.96 15.05
N THR A 267 -11.96 -23.24 15.55
CA THR A 267 -12.07 -21.80 15.90
C THR A 267 -12.10 -20.95 14.64
N ASN A 268 -13.18 -21.10 13.89
CA ASN A 268 -13.30 -20.58 12.54
C ASN A 268 -13.90 -19.17 12.55
N THR A 269 -13.62 -18.42 11.49
CA THR A 269 -14.20 -17.12 11.21
C THR A 269 -14.81 -17.09 9.81
N MET A 270 -15.91 -16.37 9.66
CA MET A 270 -16.60 -16.18 8.38
C MET A 270 -17.08 -14.74 8.28
N SER A 271 -16.98 -14.16 7.08
CA SER A 271 -17.30 -12.74 6.88
C SER A 271 -18.03 -12.52 5.56
N TYR A 272 -19.04 -11.66 5.59
CA TYR A 272 -19.72 -11.14 4.40
C TYR A 272 -19.42 -9.65 4.28
N ILE A 273 -18.75 -9.27 3.20
CA ILE A 273 -18.43 -7.88 2.89
C ILE A 273 -19.46 -7.40 1.86
N TYR A 274 -20.19 -6.33 2.14
CA TYR A 274 -21.27 -5.85 1.28
C TYR A 274 -20.83 -4.70 0.35
N ILE A 275 -21.47 -4.60 -0.82
CA ILE A 275 -21.24 -3.47 -1.76
C ILE A 275 -21.96 -2.18 -1.33
N ASP A 276 -23.00 -2.28 -0.52
CA ASP A 276 -23.83 -1.16 -0.06
C ASP A 276 -23.49 -0.74 1.37
N ASP A 277 -24.23 0.22 1.92
CA ASP A 277 -23.93 0.87 3.20
C ASP A 277 -24.06 -0.02 4.44
N ARG A 278 -24.42 -1.29 4.27
CA ARG A 278 -24.46 -2.24 5.39
C ARG A 278 -23.06 -2.44 5.96
N GLU A 279 -23.01 -2.56 7.28
CA GLU A 279 -21.82 -3.08 7.95
C GLU A 279 -21.57 -4.53 7.54
N ASN A 280 -20.30 -4.93 7.55
CA ASN A 280 -19.93 -6.32 7.27
C ASN A 280 -20.54 -7.24 8.32
N SER A 281 -20.97 -8.43 7.89
CA SER A 281 -21.41 -9.47 8.82
C SER A 281 -20.23 -10.37 9.12
N ASP A 282 -19.70 -10.30 10.34
CA ASP A 282 -18.59 -11.12 10.81
C ASP A 282 -19.07 -12.15 11.83
N PHE A 283 -18.63 -13.39 11.67
CA PHE A 283 -18.98 -14.52 12.52
C PHE A 283 -17.72 -15.19 13.03
N ALA A 284 -17.72 -15.55 14.31
CA ALA A 284 -16.69 -16.36 14.94
C ALA A 284 -17.33 -17.57 15.62
N TYR A 285 -16.77 -18.75 15.44
CA TYR A 285 -17.13 -19.94 16.19
C TYR A 285 -16.06 -20.24 17.23
N ILE A 286 -16.49 -20.49 18.46
CA ILE A 286 -15.57 -20.84 19.56
C ILE A 286 -15.90 -22.27 20.03
N PRO A 287 -15.05 -23.27 19.73
CA PRO A 287 -15.31 -24.68 20.05
C PRO A 287 -15.55 -24.94 21.54
N ALA A 288 -14.82 -24.24 22.42
CA ALA A 288 -14.93 -24.40 23.87
C ALA A 288 -16.35 -24.17 24.42
N ILE A 289 -17.12 -23.28 23.79
CA ILE A 289 -18.52 -22.98 24.17
C ILE A 289 -19.53 -23.45 23.13
N ARG A 290 -19.06 -24.03 22.01
CA ARG A 290 -19.85 -24.54 20.88
C ARG A 290 -20.87 -23.54 20.33
N ARG A 291 -20.52 -22.25 20.27
CA ARG A 291 -21.43 -21.18 19.82
C ARG A 291 -20.81 -20.35 18.70
N ILE A 292 -21.69 -19.92 17.80
CA ILE A 292 -21.42 -18.83 16.86
C ILE A 292 -21.71 -17.51 17.58
N ARG A 293 -20.82 -16.55 17.39
CA ARG A 293 -21.03 -15.15 17.76
C ARG A 293 -20.89 -14.30 16.52
N GLN A 294 -21.87 -13.45 16.27
CA GLN A 294 -21.71 -12.35 15.33
C GLN A 294 -20.94 -11.23 16.03
N THR A 295 -19.89 -10.74 15.40
CA THR A 295 -19.07 -9.63 15.90
C THR A 295 -19.38 -8.35 15.13
N THR A 296 -19.00 -7.20 15.68
CA THR A 296 -19.17 -5.91 15.02
C THR A 296 -18.18 -5.77 13.87
N SER A 297 -18.52 -5.00 12.84
CA SER A 297 -17.61 -4.81 11.71
C SER A 297 -16.27 -4.15 12.12
N THR A 298 -16.25 -3.40 13.23
CA THR A 298 -15.05 -2.81 13.82
C THR A 298 -14.06 -3.83 14.38
N SER A 299 -14.54 -5.01 14.78
CA SER A 299 -13.69 -6.08 15.31
C SER A 299 -12.76 -6.67 14.25
N ARG A 300 -12.98 -6.36 12.97
CA ARG A 300 -12.04 -6.72 11.89
C ARG A 300 -10.68 -6.04 12.00
N SER A 301 -10.57 -5.01 12.83
CA SER A 301 -9.31 -4.35 13.19
C SER A 301 -8.64 -4.94 14.45
N ASP A 302 -9.29 -5.87 15.14
CA ASP A 302 -8.73 -6.56 16.31
C ASP A 302 -7.69 -7.58 15.89
N SER A 303 -6.69 -7.77 16.74
CA SER A 303 -5.69 -8.82 16.58
C SER A 303 -6.34 -10.19 16.36
N TYR A 304 -6.10 -10.78 15.20
CA TYR A 304 -6.62 -12.08 14.83
C TYR A 304 -5.99 -13.15 15.72
N MET A 305 -6.78 -13.70 16.65
CA MET A 305 -6.34 -14.74 17.60
C MET A 305 -5.11 -14.37 18.44
N GLY A 306 -4.96 -13.07 18.73
CA GLY A 306 -3.79 -12.55 19.45
C GLY A 306 -2.51 -12.56 18.62
N SER A 307 -2.62 -12.44 17.30
CA SER A 307 -1.51 -12.18 16.38
C SER A 307 -1.23 -10.69 16.19
N ASP A 308 -0.14 -10.40 15.48
CA ASP A 308 0.23 -9.08 14.99
C ASP A 308 -0.51 -8.72 13.68
N SER A 309 -1.49 -9.53 13.29
CA SER A 309 -2.33 -9.35 12.10
C SER A 309 -3.80 -9.20 12.48
N TRP A 310 -4.63 -8.72 11.55
CA TRP A 310 -6.07 -8.63 11.71
C TRP A 310 -6.79 -8.88 10.38
N LEU A 311 -8.10 -9.06 10.42
CA LEU A 311 -8.88 -9.48 9.25
C LEU A 311 -8.78 -8.47 8.09
N ASP A 312 -8.85 -7.17 8.37
CA ASP A 312 -8.71 -6.15 7.32
C ASP A 312 -7.29 -6.04 6.75
N LEU A 313 -6.26 -6.60 7.40
CA LEU A 313 -4.91 -6.72 6.85
C LEU A 313 -4.72 -7.93 5.96
N HIS A 314 -5.75 -8.76 5.78
CA HIS A 314 -5.67 -9.84 4.82
C HIS A 314 -5.39 -9.28 3.42
N TYR A 315 -4.48 -9.91 2.66
CA TYR A 315 -3.99 -9.40 1.37
C TYR A 315 -3.36 -7.99 1.44
N MET A 316 -2.93 -7.52 2.61
CA MET A 316 -2.53 -6.12 2.91
C MET A 316 -3.71 -5.13 3.00
N TRP A 317 -4.86 -5.47 2.40
CA TRP A 317 -6.13 -4.78 2.59
C TRP A 317 -7.31 -5.68 2.17
N ALA A 318 -8.25 -5.91 3.09
CA ALA A 318 -9.48 -6.66 2.84
C ALA A 318 -10.73 -5.97 3.44
N GLY A 319 -10.60 -4.72 3.88
CA GLY A 319 -11.73 -3.93 4.35
C GLY A 319 -12.51 -3.29 3.20
N LYS A 320 -13.60 -2.59 3.56
CA LYS A 320 -14.41 -1.82 2.60
C LYS A 320 -13.70 -0.53 2.23
N ASP A 321 -13.49 -0.25 0.95
CA ASP A 321 -12.74 0.95 0.51
C ASP A 321 -13.34 2.27 1.04
N SER A 322 -14.67 2.34 1.15
CA SER A 322 -15.37 3.49 1.70
C SER A 322 -15.23 3.66 3.21
N SER A 323 -14.69 2.69 3.96
CA SER A 323 -14.40 2.85 5.40
C SER A 323 -13.11 3.66 5.66
N MET A 324 -12.34 3.95 4.62
CA MET A 324 -11.03 4.60 4.69
C MET A 324 -11.00 5.90 3.87
N LYS A 325 -10.16 6.83 4.29
CA LYS A 325 -9.72 7.97 3.47
C LYS A 325 -8.40 7.60 2.81
N TRP A 326 -8.33 7.78 1.50
CA TRP A 326 -7.16 7.43 0.71
C TRP A 326 -6.52 8.68 0.12
N LYS A 327 -5.20 8.78 0.16
CA LYS A 327 -4.48 9.91 -0.41
C LYS A 327 -3.17 9.46 -1.03
N LEU A 328 -2.96 9.80 -2.30
CA LEU A 328 -1.66 9.65 -2.95
C LEU A 328 -0.71 10.73 -2.42
N VAL A 329 0.47 10.34 -1.92
CA VAL A 329 1.44 11.27 -1.33
C VAL A 329 2.82 11.25 -1.98
N GLY A 330 3.08 10.29 -2.87
CA GLY A 330 4.33 10.28 -3.61
C GLY A 330 4.55 9.01 -4.41
N GLU A 331 5.75 8.93 -4.97
CA GLU A 331 6.23 7.81 -5.76
C GLU A 331 7.67 7.52 -5.36
N LYS A 332 8.05 6.25 -5.34
CA LYS A 332 9.46 5.85 -5.19
C LYS A 332 9.71 4.49 -5.80
N THR A 333 10.99 4.10 -5.89
CA THR A 333 11.37 2.72 -6.17
C THR A 333 11.60 2.00 -4.85
N VAL A 334 11.09 0.79 -4.70
CA VAL A 334 11.37 -0.10 -3.57
C VAL A 334 11.88 -1.46 -4.06
N LEU A 335 12.69 -2.11 -3.25
CA LEU A 335 13.08 -3.51 -3.44
C LEU A 335 11.95 -4.41 -2.94
N ALA A 336 11.15 -4.97 -3.86
CA ALA A 336 10.05 -5.89 -3.56
C ALA A 336 10.52 -7.35 -3.44
N SER A 337 9.92 -8.11 -2.54
CA SER A 337 10.33 -9.47 -2.19
C SER A 337 9.65 -10.55 -3.04
N PHE A 338 10.45 -11.37 -3.71
CA PHE A 338 10.02 -12.54 -4.49
C PHE A 338 10.63 -13.84 -3.97
N THR A 339 9.83 -14.89 -3.83
CA THR A 339 10.29 -16.23 -3.39
C THR A 339 11.02 -17.00 -4.50
N SER A 340 10.88 -16.60 -5.76
CA SER A 340 11.58 -17.19 -6.91
C SER A 340 11.89 -16.12 -7.96
N PRO A 341 13.12 -16.11 -8.54
CA PRO A 341 13.43 -15.29 -9.71
C PRO A 341 12.87 -15.88 -11.02
N ASP A 342 12.45 -17.14 -11.00
CA ASP A 342 11.98 -17.89 -12.16
C ASP A 342 10.46 -17.99 -12.21
N LEU A 343 9.92 -18.09 -13.43
CA LEU A 343 8.51 -18.35 -13.71
C LEU A 343 8.19 -19.82 -13.38
N LEU A 344 7.14 -20.04 -12.59
CA LEU A 344 6.57 -21.36 -12.36
C LEU A 344 5.45 -21.64 -13.37
N GLN A 345 5.36 -22.88 -13.84
CA GLN A 345 4.26 -23.30 -14.71
C GLN A 345 3.09 -23.78 -13.85
N ALA A 346 1.94 -23.11 -13.94
CA ALA A 346 0.74 -23.49 -13.23
C ALA A 346 -0.10 -24.50 -14.03
N GLU A 347 -0.65 -25.50 -13.35
CA GLU A 347 -1.54 -26.48 -13.96
C GLU A 347 -2.97 -25.96 -13.97
N GLU A 348 -3.60 -26.00 -15.14
CA GLU A 348 -5.01 -25.68 -15.32
C GLU A 348 -5.83 -26.95 -15.48
N LEU A 349 -6.83 -27.11 -14.62
CA LEU A 349 -7.72 -28.27 -14.61
C LEU A 349 -8.84 -28.12 -15.65
N PRO A 350 -9.42 -29.23 -16.15
CA PRO A 350 -10.52 -29.18 -17.13
C PRO A 350 -11.76 -28.41 -16.67
N ASP A 351 -11.94 -28.24 -15.36
CA ASP A 351 -13.04 -27.46 -14.79
C ASP A 351 -12.71 -25.96 -14.58
N GLY A 352 -11.57 -25.50 -15.10
CA GLY A 352 -11.17 -24.09 -15.12
C GLY A 352 -10.39 -23.61 -13.89
N ARG A 353 -10.29 -24.44 -12.85
CA ARG A 353 -9.44 -24.18 -11.68
C ARG A 353 -7.96 -24.19 -12.08
N VAL A 354 -7.16 -23.36 -11.44
CA VAL A 354 -5.71 -23.40 -11.57
C VAL A 354 -5.12 -23.85 -10.23
N ARG A 355 -4.34 -24.93 -10.26
CA ARG A 355 -3.67 -25.47 -9.07
C ARG A 355 -2.53 -24.54 -8.66
N ARG A 356 -2.41 -24.30 -7.36
CA ARG A 356 -1.28 -23.54 -6.82
C ARG A 356 0.01 -24.38 -6.87
N VAL A 357 1.09 -23.71 -7.26
CA VAL A 357 2.45 -24.23 -7.24
C VAL A 357 3.29 -23.24 -6.44
N PHE A 358 4.29 -23.74 -5.72
CA PHE A 358 5.17 -22.92 -4.91
C PHE A 358 6.63 -23.30 -5.18
N PRO A 359 7.58 -22.36 -5.06
CA PRO A 359 9.01 -22.64 -5.27
C PRO A 359 9.68 -23.33 -4.06
N TYR A 360 8.89 -23.74 -3.07
CA TYR A 360 9.33 -24.42 -1.86
C TYR A 360 8.42 -25.62 -1.58
N THR A 361 8.98 -26.64 -0.93
CA THR A 361 8.29 -27.91 -0.64
C THR A 361 7.67 -27.95 0.75
N ASP A 362 8.17 -27.14 1.68
CA ASP A 362 7.67 -27.07 3.05
C ASP A 362 6.36 -26.27 3.13
N SER A 363 5.72 -26.28 4.29
CA SER A 363 4.48 -25.51 4.50
C SER A 363 4.70 -23.99 4.56
N HIS A 364 5.95 -23.52 4.49
CA HIS A 364 6.31 -22.11 4.56
C HIS A 364 7.70 -21.85 3.97
N ILE A 365 8.01 -20.59 3.69
CA ILE A 365 9.37 -20.16 3.34
C ILE A 365 10.31 -20.31 4.54
N LYS A 366 11.63 -20.33 4.27
CA LYS A 366 12.64 -20.40 5.34
C LYS A 366 12.76 -19.05 6.06
N TYR A 367 12.81 -19.08 7.38
CA TYR A 367 12.99 -17.92 8.26
C TYR A 367 14.31 -17.95 9.01
N GLY A 368 14.71 -16.79 9.53
CA GLY A 368 15.93 -16.58 10.31
C GLY A 368 16.12 -17.56 11.46
N TYR A 369 15.07 -17.87 12.23
CA TYR A 369 15.16 -18.79 13.36
C TYR A 369 15.53 -20.23 12.97
N GLN A 370 15.35 -20.59 11.71
CA GLN A 370 15.65 -21.93 11.19
C GLN A 370 17.11 -22.05 10.73
N ASP A 371 17.89 -20.97 10.76
CA ASP A 371 19.30 -20.97 10.38
C ASP A 371 20.21 -20.68 11.59
N PRO A 372 20.98 -21.66 12.08
CA PRO A 372 21.88 -21.46 13.23
C PRO A 372 22.94 -20.36 13.03
N ASN A 373 23.28 -20.06 11.78
CA ASN A 373 24.24 -19.03 11.43
C ASN A 373 23.62 -17.64 11.32
N TRP A 374 22.29 -17.54 11.29
CA TRP A 374 21.59 -16.27 11.25
C TRP A 374 21.67 -15.55 12.60
N LYS A 375 21.97 -14.25 12.55
CA LYS A 375 22.10 -13.36 13.73
C LYS A 375 21.14 -12.17 13.71
N GLY A 376 20.33 -12.04 12.66
CA GLY A 376 19.31 -11.01 12.55
C GLY A 376 18.01 -11.39 13.25
N ALA A 377 16.91 -10.72 12.89
CA ALA A 377 15.62 -11.00 13.47
C ALA A 377 15.11 -12.40 13.07
N PRO A 378 14.56 -13.20 13.99
CA PRO A 378 14.05 -14.56 13.74
C PRO A 378 13.02 -14.67 12.61
N TRP A 379 12.16 -13.68 12.44
CA TRP A 379 11.10 -13.64 11.43
C TRP A 379 11.56 -13.18 10.04
N THR A 380 12.86 -12.96 9.83
CA THR A 380 13.39 -12.52 8.54
C THR A 380 13.28 -13.65 7.51
N PRO A 381 12.64 -13.42 6.35
CA PRO A 381 12.67 -14.35 5.24
C PRO A 381 14.08 -14.57 4.73
N LEU A 382 14.44 -15.83 4.57
CA LEU A 382 15.68 -16.26 3.94
C LEU A 382 15.38 -16.77 2.51
N ASN A 383 16.41 -16.79 1.66
CA ASN A 383 16.32 -17.26 0.27
C ASN A 383 15.30 -16.49 -0.60
N ILE A 384 15.09 -15.20 -0.30
CA ILE A 384 14.21 -14.32 -1.06
C ILE A 384 15.04 -13.42 -1.98
N THR A 385 14.56 -13.24 -3.21
CA THR A 385 15.12 -12.30 -4.18
C THR A 385 14.42 -10.96 -4.08
N TYR A 386 15.17 -9.87 -4.01
CA TYR A 386 14.61 -8.53 -3.94
C TYR A 386 14.77 -7.77 -5.25
N VAL A 387 13.67 -7.35 -5.84
CA VAL A 387 13.63 -6.78 -7.20
C VAL A 387 13.14 -5.34 -7.15
N PRO A 388 13.82 -4.38 -7.81
CA PRO A 388 13.34 -3.00 -7.89
C PRO A 388 11.97 -2.91 -8.56
N ARG A 389 11.01 -2.28 -7.87
CA ARG A 389 9.66 -1.98 -8.37
C ARG A 389 9.34 -0.53 -8.10
N LYS A 390 8.77 0.15 -9.10
CA LYS A 390 8.20 1.50 -8.90
C LYS A 390 6.88 1.35 -8.16
N VAL A 391 6.69 2.17 -7.13
CA VAL A 391 5.48 2.17 -6.30
C VAL A 391 4.95 3.58 -6.09
N TRP A 392 3.62 3.69 -6.01
CA TRP A 392 2.94 4.82 -5.40
C TRP A 392 2.91 4.66 -3.88
N ILE A 393 2.97 5.77 -3.17
CA ILE A 393 2.80 5.83 -1.72
C ILE A 393 1.40 6.36 -1.44
N VAL A 394 0.55 5.52 -0.86
CA VAL A 394 -0.86 5.83 -0.59
C VAL A 394 -1.13 5.78 0.92
N GLU A 395 -1.49 6.92 1.49
CA GLU A 395 -1.99 7.02 2.86
C GLU A 395 -3.39 6.42 2.96
N GLN A 396 -3.63 5.68 4.03
CA GLN A 396 -4.91 5.10 4.40
C GLN A 396 -5.22 5.53 5.84
N ILE A 397 -6.34 6.22 6.03
CA ILE A 397 -6.78 6.69 7.35
C ILE A 397 -8.20 6.20 7.61
N PRO A 398 -8.45 5.43 8.68
CA PRO A 398 -9.80 4.99 9.04
C PRO A 398 -10.75 6.17 9.27
N LYS A 399 -11.99 6.05 8.76
CA LYS A 399 -13.06 7.03 9.03
C LYS A 399 -13.71 6.79 10.40
N ASP A 400 -13.75 5.53 10.84
CA ASP A 400 -14.34 5.15 12.12
C ASP A 400 -13.36 5.43 13.28
N PRO A 401 -13.73 6.26 14.27
CA PRO A 401 -12.89 6.51 15.44
C PRO A 401 -12.64 5.26 16.30
N ASN A 402 -13.45 4.20 16.17
CA ASN A 402 -13.30 2.95 16.92
C ASN A 402 -12.35 1.95 16.25
N TYR A 403 -11.95 2.17 14.99
CA TYR A 403 -10.93 1.34 14.33
C TYR A 403 -9.63 1.33 15.14
N ASN A 404 -8.98 0.19 15.38
CA ASN A 404 -7.87 0.13 16.34
C ASN A 404 -6.63 0.95 15.96
N TRP A 405 -6.42 1.16 14.67
CA TRP A 405 -5.19 1.72 14.11
C TRP A 405 -5.38 3.13 13.56
N GLY A 406 -4.26 3.86 13.42
CA GLY A 406 -4.21 5.21 12.87
C GLY A 406 -3.85 5.20 11.39
N LEU A 407 -2.83 5.98 11.01
CA LEU A 407 -2.35 6.07 9.63
C LEU A 407 -1.73 4.75 9.18
N HIS A 408 -2.09 4.27 7.99
CA HIS A 408 -1.29 3.29 7.26
C HIS A 408 -0.69 3.93 6.00
N ILE A 409 0.53 3.54 5.66
CA ILE A 409 1.23 3.94 4.44
C ILE A 409 1.38 2.70 3.57
N ASN A 410 0.77 2.70 2.39
CA ASN A 410 0.78 1.59 1.44
C ASN A 410 1.78 1.86 0.32
N TYR A 411 2.59 0.87 -0.05
CA TYR A 411 3.51 0.92 -1.19
C TYR A 411 2.93 0.09 -2.34
N VAL A 412 2.20 0.77 -3.23
CA VAL A 412 1.36 0.17 -4.28
C VAL A 412 2.13 0.09 -5.59
N ASP A 413 2.30 -1.10 -6.15
CA ASP A 413 3.01 -1.34 -7.41
C ASP A 413 2.38 -0.58 -8.59
N GLN A 414 3.21 0.10 -9.38
CA GLN A 414 2.72 0.89 -10.51
C GLN A 414 2.21 0.07 -11.70
N GLU A 415 2.61 -1.20 -11.82
CA GLU A 415 2.22 -2.04 -12.95
C GLU A 415 1.05 -2.98 -12.59
N THR A 416 1.00 -3.48 -11.36
CA THR A 416 0.03 -4.51 -10.94
C THR A 416 -0.90 -4.07 -9.83
N TYR A 417 -0.69 -2.89 -9.23
CA TYR A 417 -1.40 -2.40 -8.04
C TYR A 417 -1.19 -3.21 -6.77
N THR A 418 -0.29 -4.21 -6.78
CA THR A 418 0.03 -5.01 -5.59
C THR A 418 0.65 -4.16 -4.49
N ILE A 419 0.16 -4.30 -3.26
CA ILE A 419 0.73 -3.62 -2.10
C ILE A 419 1.91 -4.45 -1.60
N TRP A 420 3.15 -4.04 -1.91
CA TRP A 420 4.35 -4.78 -1.52
C TRP A 420 4.69 -4.63 -0.04
N TYR A 421 4.46 -3.43 0.49
CA TYR A 421 4.78 -3.09 1.86
C TYR A 421 3.69 -2.21 2.46
N LYS A 422 3.60 -2.25 3.79
CA LYS A 422 2.77 -1.34 4.57
C LYS A 422 3.50 -0.89 5.83
N GLU A 423 3.40 0.39 6.20
CA GLU A 423 3.76 0.88 7.55
C GLU A 423 2.49 1.32 8.28
N ILE A 424 2.38 1.03 9.58
CA ILE A 424 1.16 1.24 10.37
C ILE A 424 1.51 1.97 11.65
N TYR A 425 0.75 3.03 11.92
CA TYR A 425 0.86 3.89 13.08
C TYR A 425 -0.35 3.71 13.99
N ASP A 426 -0.18 3.88 15.29
CA ASP A 426 -1.32 3.94 16.21
C ASP A 426 -2.07 5.29 16.10
N LYS A 427 -3.18 5.40 16.83
CA LYS A 427 -4.00 6.61 16.88
C LYS A 427 -3.26 7.85 17.38
N SER A 428 -2.16 7.69 18.10
CA SER A 428 -1.31 8.79 18.58
C SER A 428 -0.23 9.20 17.57
N GLY A 429 -0.18 8.54 16.41
CA GLY A 429 0.80 8.79 15.36
C GLY A 429 2.16 8.15 15.61
N GLN A 430 2.26 7.21 16.55
CA GLN A 430 3.50 6.47 16.77
C GLN A 430 3.56 5.27 15.82
N PHE A 431 4.72 5.06 15.21
CA PHE A 431 4.97 3.89 14.36
C PHE A 431 4.86 2.60 15.19
N ARG A 432 4.15 1.59 14.67
CA ARG A 432 3.87 0.34 15.39
C ARG A 432 4.25 -0.90 14.59
N PHE A 433 3.71 -1.04 13.38
CA PHE A 433 3.92 -2.22 12.56
C PHE A 433 4.48 -1.88 11.20
N TRP A 434 5.15 -2.84 10.60
CA TRP A 434 5.33 -2.88 9.17
C TRP A 434 5.04 -4.28 8.63
N CYS A 435 4.55 -4.31 7.40
CA CYS A 435 4.08 -5.51 6.75
C CYS A 435 4.84 -5.72 5.44
N ILE A 436 5.12 -6.99 5.14
CA ILE A 436 5.82 -7.42 3.93
C ILE A 436 4.92 -8.38 3.16
N PHE A 437 4.76 -8.13 1.87
CA PHE A 437 4.14 -9.06 0.93
C PHE A 437 5.24 -9.73 0.10
N THR A 438 5.30 -11.06 0.14
CA THR A 438 6.24 -11.86 -0.64
C THR A 438 5.46 -12.79 -1.54
N GLY A 439 5.81 -12.89 -2.82
CA GLY A 439 5.16 -13.81 -3.77
C GLY A 439 6.09 -14.33 -4.85
N HIS A 440 5.65 -15.34 -5.59
CA HIS A 440 6.26 -15.74 -6.87
C HIS A 440 5.34 -15.41 -8.04
N TYR A 441 5.80 -15.70 -9.25
CA TYR A 441 4.98 -15.65 -10.45
C TYR A 441 4.77 -17.04 -11.03
N ALA A 442 3.50 -17.41 -11.23
CA ALA A 442 3.09 -18.61 -11.92
C ALA A 442 2.05 -18.27 -13.00
N GLU A 443 2.17 -18.90 -14.17
CA GLU A 443 1.29 -18.68 -15.33
C GLU A 443 0.88 -20.05 -15.90
N SER A 444 -0.40 -20.22 -16.23
CA SER A 444 -0.91 -21.41 -16.91
C SER A 444 -0.79 -21.28 -18.43
N PRO A 445 -0.96 -22.37 -19.22
CA PRO A 445 -0.92 -22.29 -20.68
C PRO A 445 -1.96 -21.34 -21.31
N SER A 446 -3.09 -21.09 -20.63
CA SER A 446 -4.10 -20.12 -21.09
C SER A 446 -3.76 -18.66 -20.75
N GLY A 447 -2.68 -18.44 -19.99
CA GLY A 447 -2.22 -17.13 -19.53
C GLY A 447 -2.75 -16.73 -18.15
N LYS A 448 -3.64 -17.51 -17.53
CA LYS A 448 -4.10 -17.27 -16.14
C LYS A 448 -2.89 -17.27 -15.22
N ASN A 449 -2.77 -16.25 -14.38
CA ASN A 449 -1.62 -16.09 -13.50
C ASN A 449 -2.01 -15.75 -12.07
N ASN A 450 -1.03 -15.78 -11.17
CA ASN A 450 -1.19 -15.49 -9.73
C ASN A 450 -0.77 -14.06 -9.34
N THR A 451 -0.72 -13.11 -10.28
CA THR A 451 -0.32 -11.72 -9.97
C THR A 451 -1.23 -11.11 -8.89
N GLY A 452 -0.67 -10.44 -7.89
CA GLY A 452 -1.41 -9.91 -6.73
C GLY A 452 -1.67 -10.93 -5.62
N ASP A 453 -0.99 -12.06 -5.70
CA ASP A 453 -1.14 -13.15 -4.76
C ASP A 453 0.15 -13.42 -3.99
N TYR A 454 0.02 -13.82 -2.72
CA TYR A 454 1.17 -13.98 -1.83
C TYR A 454 1.54 -15.44 -1.61
N ASP A 455 2.82 -15.63 -1.34
CA ASP A 455 3.39 -16.84 -0.74
C ASP A 455 3.47 -16.64 0.77
N ALA A 456 3.95 -15.46 1.20
CA ALA A 456 4.04 -15.10 2.59
C ALA A 456 3.66 -13.64 2.85
N LYS A 457 2.93 -13.39 3.94
CA LYS A 457 2.74 -12.06 4.52
C LYS A 457 3.34 -12.03 5.91
N ILE A 458 4.14 -11.02 6.21
CA ILE A 458 4.82 -10.92 7.51
C ILE A 458 4.43 -9.60 8.13
N PHE A 459 3.89 -9.67 9.35
CA PHE A 459 3.42 -8.55 10.14
C PHE A 459 4.33 -8.41 11.35
N ILE A 460 5.08 -7.31 11.44
CA ILE A 460 6.13 -7.15 12.44
C ILE A 460 5.71 -6.05 13.41
N ASP A 461 5.46 -6.39 14.69
CA ASP A 461 5.32 -5.40 15.76
C ASP A 461 6.73 -4.96 16.21
N GLU A 462 7.11 -3.75 15.81
CA GLU A 462 8.43 -3.20 16.11
C GLU A 462 8.61 -2.82 17.58
N ARG A 463 7.51 -2.61 18.32
CA ARG A 463 7.57 -2.23 19.74
C ARG A 463 7.93 -3.42 20.62
N ILE A 464 7.30 -4.57 20.39
CA ILE A 464 7.53 -5.77 21.22
C ILE A 464 8.49 -6.78 20.59
N ARG A 465 8.96 -6.52 19.35
CA ARG A 465 9.91 -7.39 18.65
C ARG A 465 9.34 -8.80 18.48
N HIS A 466 8.14 -8.84 17.91
CA HIS A 466 7.37 -10.03 17.62
C HIS A 466 6.80 -9.91 16.20
N ALA A 467 6.59 -11.03 15.53
CA ALA A 467 6.01 -11.03 14.20
C ALA A 467 5.02 -12.17 14.01
N THR A 468 4.04 -11.94 13.15
CA THR A 468 3.14 -12.95 12.66
C THR A 468 3.43 -13.17 11.18
N SER A 469 3.69 -14.42 10.80
CA SER A 469 3.87 -14.79 9.40
C SER A 469 2.75 -15.70 8.91
N VAL A 470 2.12 -15.34 7.80
CA VAL A 470 1.09 -16.14 7.13
C VAL A 470 1.69 -16.68 5.84
N ASN A 471 1.84 -18.00 5.75
CA ASN A 471 2.47 -18.66 4.62
C ASN A 471 1.46 -19.55 3.95
N ARG A 472 1.47 -19.53 2.62
CA ARG A 472 0.74 -20.51 1.84
C ARG A 472 1.57 -21.77 1.70
N SER A 473 0.91 -22.91 1.79
CA SER A 473 1.51 -24.22 1.61
C SER A 473 0.95 -24.89 0.37
N ALA A 474 1.79 -25.68 -0.29
CA ALA A 474 1.34 -26.60 -1.32
C ALA A 474 0.37 -27.62 -0.69
N HIS A 475 -0.84 -27.70 -1.22
CA HIS A 475 -1.82 -28.71 -0.81
C HIS A 475 -2.67 -29.12 -2.03
N PRO A 476 -3.02 -30.41 -2.20
CA PRO A 476 -3.75 -30.90 -3.38
C PRO A 476 -5.05 -30.15 -3.68
N ASP A 477 -5.71 -29.67 -2.62
CA ASP A 477 -6.98 -28.95 -2.67
C ASP A 477 -6.85 -27.42 -2.72
N THR A 478 -5.71 -26.88 -3.15
CA THR A 478 -5.51 -25.43 -3.25
C THR A 478 -5.59 -24.91 -4.68
N PHE A 479 -6.45 -23.91 -4.88
CA PHE A 479 -6.84 -23.45 -6.20
C PHE A 479 -7.11 -21.95 -6.24
N ILE A 480 -6.84 -21.35 -7.40
CA ILE A 480 -7.36 -20.04 -7.83
C ILE A 480 -8.24 -20.24 -9.07
N TYR A 481 -9.02 -19.21 -9.46
CA TYR A 481 -10.01 -19.32 -10.54
C TYR A 481 -11.08 -20.39 -10.27
N VAL A 482 -11.50 -20.54 -9.01
CA VAL A 482 -12.51 -21.54 -8.65
C VAL A 482 -13.87 -21.11 -9.22
N PRO A 483 -14.52 -21.94 -10.08
CA PRO A 483 -15.78 -21.57 -10.72
C PRO A 483 -16.96 -21.70 -9.75
N TYR A 484 -18.05 -20.99 -10.06
CA TYR A 484 -19.23 -20.93 -9.20
C TYR A 484 -19.81 -22.30 -8.80
N PRO A 485 -19.90 -23.32 -9.67
CA PRO A 485 -20.40 -24.64 -9.27
C PRO A 485 -19.54 -25.35 -8.21
N LYS A 486 -18.27 -24.95 -8.04
CA LYS A 486 -17.34 -25.55 -7.07
C LYS A 486 -17.31 -24.80 -5.74
N LEU A 487 -17.50 -23.48 -5.76
CA LEU A 487 -17.60 -22.67 -4.56
C LEU A 487 -18.65 -21.56 -4.78
N ASN A 488 -19.75 -21.63 -4.05
CA ASN A 488 -20.91 -20.74 -4.16
C ASN A 488 -21.34 -20.21 -2.78
N PRO A 489 -22.24 -19.21 -2.70
CA PRO A 489 -22.68 -18.63 -1.43
C PRO A 489 -23.23 -19.64 -0.41
N GLY A 490 -23.78 -20.78 -0.86
CA GLY A 490 -24.27 -21.83 0.04
C GLY A 490 -23.17 -22.43 0.93
N TYR A 491 -21.93 -22.49 0.44
CA TYR A 491 -20.76 -22.91 1.24
C TYR A 491 -20.51 -21.97 2.43
N PHE A 492 -20.83 -20.70 2.27
CA PHE A 492 -20.66 -19.66 3.28
C PHE A 492 -21.92 -19.45 4.11
N SER A 493 -22.87 -20.37 4.13
CA SER A 493 -24.05 -20.25 5.00
C SER A 493 -23.67 -20.45 6.47
N VAL A 494 -24.41 -19.79 7.39
CA VAL A 494 -24.24 -19.98 8.85
C VAL A 494 -24.39 -21.46 9.25
N ASN A 495 -25.26 -22.21 8.56
CA ASN A 495 -25.42 -23.65 8.78
C ASN A 495 -24.15 -24.43 8.40
N ASN A 496 -23.59 -24.18 7.23
CA ASN A 496 -22.36 -24.86 6.80
C ASN A 496 -21.16 -24.43 7.65
N PHE A 497 -21.11 -23.15 8.05
CA PHE A 497 -20.15 -22.64 9.01
C PHE A 497 -20.20 -23.41 10.33
N LEU A 498 -21.39 -23.63 10.89
CA LEU A 498 -21.56 -24.43 12.10
C LEU A 498 -21.12 -25.90 11.90
N LEU A 499 -21.49 -26.51 10.77
CA LEU A 499 -21.17 -27.90 10.48
C LEU A 499 -19.67 -28.12 10.33
N MET A 500 -18.95 -27.21 9.67
CA MET A 500 -17.50 -27.32 9.46
C MET A 500 -16.66 -26.82 10.65
N SER A 501 -17.29 -26.25 11.67
CA SER A 501 -16.63 -25.79 12.90
C SER A 501 -16.79 -26.75 14.08
N LYS A 502 -17.73 -27.69 14.00
CA LYS A 502 -17.83 -28.84 14.91
C LYS A 502 -16.79 -29.89 14.53
#